data_AF-A0A0D0BNX5-F1
#
_entry.id   AF-A0A0D0BNX5-F1
#
_cell.length_a   1.000
_cell.length_b   1.000
_cell.length_c   1.000
_cell.angle_alpha   90.00
_cell.angle_beta   90.00
_cell.angle_gamma   90.00
#
_symmetry.space_group_name_H-M   'P 1'
#
loop_
_entity.id
_entity.type
_entity.pdbx_description
1 polymer ?
#
loop_
_entity_poly.entity_id
_entity_poly.type
_entity_poly.pdbx_seq_one_letter_code
_entity_poly.pdbx_strand_id
1 'polypeptide(L)' 'SFRIDLPSHFIQQGVHPVFHASLLQIHVPNDDCQFPGRLDNQLQESPVAQPQWQIDKMISHSGSKRHAIGQVRWSTGD' A
#
# COMPACT_ATOMS: atom_id res chain seq x y z
N SER A 1 -0.35 19.19 -23.15
CA SER A 1 -0.69 18.16 -22.16
C SER A 1 -0.90 16.84 -22.89
N PHE A 2 -0.58 15.72 -22.25
CA PHE A 2 -0.74 14.38 -22.81
C PHE A 2 -1.49 13.53 -21.80
N ARG A 3 -2.44 12.72 -22.27
CA ARG A 3 -3.27 11.89 -21.39
C ARG A 3 -2.82 10.44 -21.49
N ILE A 4 -2.57 9.80 -20.36
CA ILE A 4 -2.25 8.38 -20.28
C ILE A 4 -3.38 7.62 -19.60
N ASP A 5 -3.56 6.36 -19.97
CA ASP A 5 -4.48 5.47 -19.30
C ASP A 5 -3.83 4.99 -17.99
N LEU A 6 -4.36 5.50 -16.88
CA LEU A 6 -3.95 5.09 -15.55
C LEU A 6 -4.83 3.96 -15.03
N PRO A 7 -4.26 2.99 -14.30
CA PRO A 7 -5.02 2.05 -13.48
C PRO A 7 -6.02 2.75 -12.56
N SER A 8 -7.17 2.11 -12.32
CA SER A 8 -8.28 2.69 -11.57
C SER A 8 -7.93 3.09 -10.13
N HIS A 9 -6.99 2.38 -9.49
CA HIS A 9 -6.56 2.68 -8.13
C HIS A 9 -5.80 4.02 -8.01
N PHE A 10 -4.99 4.39 -9.01
CA PHE A 10 -4.33 5.70 -9.04
C PHE A 10 -5.32 6.84 -9.21
N ILE A 11 -6.36 6.65 -10.02
CA ILE A 11 -7.44 7.63 -10.16
C ILE A 11 -8.19 7.80 -8.83
N GLN A 12 -8.46 6.70 -8.11
CA GLN A 12 -9.10 6.74 -6.79
C GLN A 12 -8.26 7.50 -5.74
N GLN A 13 -6.94 7.52 -5.90
CA GLN A 13 -6.02 8.29 -5.06
C GLN A 13 -5.85 9.75 -5.49
N GLY A 14 -6.54 10.18 -6.56
CA GLY A 14 -6.47 11.55 -7.06
C GLY A 14 -5.31 11.82 -8.01
N VAL A 15 -4.64 10.79 -8.54
CA VAL A 15 -3.62 10.97 -9.58
C VAL A 15 -4.31 11.38 -10.89
N HIS A 16 -3.92 12.53 -11.43
CA HIS A 16 -4.47 13.02 -12.69
C HIS A 16 -3.79 12.34 -13.88
N PRO A 17 -4.55 11.85 -14.88
CA PRO A 17 -3.99 11.16 -16.05
C PRO A 17 -3.33 12.11 -17.06
N VAL A 18 -3.18 13.40 -16.76
CA VAL A 18 -2.74 14.42 -17.69
C VAL A 18 -1.36 14.95 -17.28
N PHE A 19 -0.38 14.75 -18.15
CA PHE A 19 1.02 15.08 -17.91
C PHE A 19 1.56 16.08 -18.95
N HIS A 20 2.69 16.72 -18.64
CA HIS A 20 3.42 17.52 -19.62
C HIS A 20 4.15 16.59 -20.61
N ALA A 21 3.81 16.69 -21.90
CA ALA A 21 4.35 15.80 -22.93
C ALA A 21 5.89 15.82 -23.01
N SER A 22 6.52 16.96 -22.69
CA SER A 22 7.98 17.12 -22.69
C SER A 22 8.69 16.43 -21.53
N LEU A 23 7.96 16.02 -20.48
CA LEU A 23 8.50 15.32 -19.31
C LEU A 23 8.31 13.81 -19.40
N LEU A 24 7.61 13.32 -20.43
CA LEU A 24 7.42 11.89 -20.64
C LEU A 24 8.74 11.26 -21.10
N GLN A 25 9.13 10.19 -20.42
CA GLN A 25 10.29 9.38 -20.78
C GLN A 25 9.84 8.07 -21.43
N ILE A 26 10.74 7.47 -22.20
CA ILE A 26 10.51 6.15 -22.81
C ILE A 26 10.35 5.13 -21.67
N HIS A 27 9.29 4.34 -21.72
CA HIS A 27 9.07 3.27 -20.76
C HIS A 27 10.16 2.20 -20.90
N VAL A 28 10.91 1.97 -19.83
CA VAL A 28 11.86 0.86 -19.71
C VAL A 28 11.22 -0.17 -18.79
N PRO A 29 10.94 -1.39 -19.26
CA PRO A 29 10.38 -2.44 -18.40
C PRO A 29 11.36 -2.77 -17.28
N ASN A 30 10.82 -3.05 -16.10
CA ASN A 30 11.61 -3.44 -14.94
C ASN A 30 12.27 -4.81 -15.16
N ASP A 31 13.47 -5.00 -14.61
CA ASP A 31 14.10 -6.32 -14.48
C ASP A 31 13.59 -7.00 -13.21
N ASP A 32 12.64 -7.91 -13.37
CA ASP A 32 11.98 -8.61 -12.26
C ASP A 32 12.92 -9.55 -11.50
N CYS A 33 14.06 -9.94 -12.09
CA CYS A 33 15.08 -10.72 -11.38
C CYS A 33 15.82 -9.87 -10.34
N GLN A 34 15.96 -8.56 -10.58
CA GLN A 34 16.64 -7.64 -9.67
C GLN A 34 15.70 -7.03 -8.63
N PHE A 35 14.40 -6.95 -8.94
CA PHE A 35 13.39 -6.36 -8.06
C PHE A 35 12.16 -7.27 -7.86
N PRO A 36 12.33 -8.43 -7.21
CA PRO A 36 11.20 -9.30 -6.90
C PRO A 36 10.25 -8.62 -5.89
N GLY A 37 8.94 -8.76 -6.10
CA GLY A 37 7.92 -8.30 -5.14
C GLY A 37 7.39 -6.87 -5.34
N ARG A 38 7.60 -6.27 -6.53
CA ARG A 38 7.06 -4.94 -6.91
C ARG A 38 5.69 -5.02 -7.60
N LEU A 39 4.88 -6.02 -7.29
CA LEU A 39 3.49 -6.02 -7.79
C LEU A 39 2.76 -4.81 -7.18
N ASP A 40 1.86 -4.17 -7.94
CA ASP A 40 1.02 -3.06 -7.43
C ASP A 40 0.31 -3.41 -6.11
N ASN A 41 0.02 -4.70 -5.91
CA ASN A 41 -0.58 -5.23 -4.69
C ASN A 41 0.42 -5.52 -3.55
N GLN A 42 1.70 -5.21 -3.72
CA GLN A 42 2.74 -5.36 -2.69
C GLN A 42 3.38 -4.01 -2.35
N LEU A 43 3.29 -3.04 -3.26
CA LEU A 43 3.55 -1.65 -2.94
C LEU A 43 2.43 -1.17 -2.02
N GLN A 44 2.80 -0.60 -0.87
CA GLN A 44 1.92 -0.05 0.18
C GLN A 44 1.00 1.09 -0.30
N GLU A 45 0.93 1.32 -1.61
CA GLU A 45 0.07 2.26 -2.28
C GLU A 45 -1.30 1.64 -2.60
N SER A 46 -1.47 0.31 -2.68
CA SER A 46 -2.81 -0.25 -2.85
C SER A 46 -3.52 -0.47 -1.49
N PRO A 47 -4.78 -0.04 -1.30
CA PRO A 47 -5.60 -0.40 -0.13
C PRO A 47 -5.76 -1.92 0.05
N VAL A 48 -5.43 -2.69 -1.00
CA VAL A 48 -5.50 -4.15 -1.06
C VAL A 48 -4.16 -4.81 -0.69
N ALA A 49 -3.07 -4.03 -0.59
CA ALA A 49 -1.71 -4.56 -0.51
C ALA A 49 -1.24 -5.02 0.87
N GLN A 50 -2.04 -4.80 1.91
CA GLN A 50 -1.74 -5.38 3.22
C GLN A 50 -2.93 -6.21 3.65
N PRO A 51 -2.73 -7.47 4.10
CA PRO A 51 -3.74 -8.12 4.91
C PRO A 51 -3.98 -7.19 6.09
N GLN A 52 -5.13 -6.52 6.09
CA GLN A 52 -5.55 -5.67 7.19
C GLN A 52 -5.53 -6.57 8.42
N TRP A 53 -4.54 -6.39 9.30
CA TRP A 53 -4.29 -7.30 10.40
C TRP A 53 -5.53 -7.36 11.28
N GLN A 54 -6.33 -8.42 11.12
CA GLN A 54 -7.58 -8.55 11.84
C GLN A 54 -7.24 -8.96 13.26
N ILE A 55 -7.61 -8.08 14.20
CA ILE A 55 -7.52 -8.36 15.62
C ILE A 55 -8.62 -9.36 15.96
N ASP A 56 -8.26 -10.53 16.48
CA ASP A 56 -9.22 -11.51 16.96
C ASP A 56 -9.80 -11.06 18.31
N LYS A 57 -8.92 -10.72 19.27
CA LYS A 57 -9.35 -10.26 20.59
C LYS A 57 -8.26 -9.48 21.33
N MET A 58 -8.65 -8.45 22.07
CA MET A 58 -7.77 -7.82 23.05
C MET A 58 -7.66 -8.72 24.29
N ILE A 59 -6.44 -9.19 24.61
CA ILE A 59 -6.20 -10.13 25.71
C ILE A 59 -6.05 -9.38 27.04
N SER A 60 -5.30 -8.29 27.05
CA SER A 60 -5.04 -7.52 28.26
C SER A 60 -4.64 -6.08 27.92
N HIS A 61 -4.81 -5.17 28.87
CA HIS A 61 -4.22 -3.84 28.80
C HIS A 61 -3.52 -3.55 30.13
N SER A 62 -2.38 -2.88 30.07
CA SER A 62 -1.64 -2.45 31.26
C SER A 62 -1.17 -1.00 31.08
N GLY A 63 -1.15 -0.24 32.17
CA GLY A 63 -0.80 1.17 32.17
C GLY A 63 -1.98 2.11 31.90
N SER A 64 -1.72 3.41 32.04
CA SER A 64 -2.73 4.48 31.95
C SER A 64 -2.25 5.64 31.07
N LYS A 65 -3.18 6.31 30.40
CA LYS A 65 -2.92 7.47 29.53
C LYS A 65 -1.91 7.12 28.42
N ARG A 66 -0.74 7.78 28.37
CA ARG A 66 0.28 7.60 27.33
C ARG A 66 1.09 6.31 27.46
N HIS A 67 0.92 5.59 28.57
CA HIS A 67 1.65 4.34 28.85
C HIS A 67 0.73 3.13 28.78
N ALA A 68 -0.47 3.27 28.22
CA ALA A 68 -1.36 2.15 27.99
C ALA A 68 -0.78 1.25 26.90
N ILE A 69 -0.42 0.03 27.27
CA ILE A 69 0.06 -1.03 26.38
C ILE A 69 -1.03 -2.08 26.31
N GLY A 70 -1.49 -2.38 25.09
CA GLY A 70 -2.48 -3.41 24.82
C GLY A 70 -1.83 -4.68 24.30
N GLN A 71 -2.13 -5.82 24.92
CA GLN A 71 -1.81 -7.13 24.38
C GLN A 71 -2.99 -7.60 23.53
N VAL A 72 -2.70 -7.95 22.28
CA VAL A 72 -3.71 -8.30 21.29
C VAL A 72 -3.40 -9.69 20.74
N ARG A 73 -4.45 -10.49 20.50
CA ARG A 73 -4.38 -11.75 19.75
C ARG A 73 -4.63 -11.47 18.28
N TRP A 74 -3.71 -11.90 17.43
CA TRP A 74 -3.87 -11.84 15.98
C TRP A 74 -4.69 -13.03 15.49
N SER A 75 -5.51 -12.82 14.46
CA SER A 75 -6.34 -13.87 13.86
C SER A 75 -5.53 -14.91 13.05
N THR A 76 -4.31 -14.58 12.63
CA THR A 76 -3.46 -15.45 11.79
C THR A 76 -2.55 -16.41 12.57
N GLY A 77 -2.59 -16.39 13.92
CA GLY A 77 -1.83 -17.31 14.77
C GLY A 77 -0.51 -16.75 15.31
N ASP A 78 -0.41 -16.83 16.64
CA ASP A 78 0.59 -16.35 17.63
C ASP A 78 0.91 -14.84 17.70
#